data_AF-A0A0N4X7J1-F1
#
_entry.id   AF-A0A0N4X7J1-F1
#
_cell.length_a   1.000
_cell.length_b   1.000
_cell.length_c   1.000
_cell.angle_alpha   90.00
_cell.angle_beta   90.00
_cell.angle_gamma   90.00
#
_symmetry.space_group_name_H-M   'P 1'
#
loop_
_entity.id
_entity.type
_entity.pdbx_description
1 polymer ?
#
loop_
_entity_poly.entity_id
_entity_poly.type
_entity_poly.pdbx_seq_one_letter_code
_entity_poly.pdbx_strand_id
1 'polypeptide(L)'
;MSSKLAEVMKQDGALAVVQLSHGGRQTQEAVNMHPFSCSDIAIQSKSVPMRFGTPIALTEAQIKTEVVDRFVYAAKFAYEHGEFACCTIKISFFVTLLV
;
A
#
# COMPACT_ATOMS: atom_id res chain seq x y z
N MET A 1 -5.39 17.81 2.83
CA MET A 1 -6.50 17.29 2.00
C MET A 1 -7.24 16.14 2.67
N SER A 2 -6.56 15.17 3.30
CA SER A 2 -7.20 14.05 3.98
C SER A 2 -8.01 14.42 5.23
N SER A 3 -7.54 15.35 6.06
CA SER A 3 -8.24 15.81 7.28
C SER A 3 -9.65 16.34 6.98
N LYS A 4 -9.78 17.22 5.98
CA LYS A 4 -11.07 17.80 5.59
C LYS A 4 -12.10 16.75 5.14
N LEU A 5 -11.65 15.65 4.54
CA LEU A 5 -12.53 14.54 4.18
C LEU A 5 -13.01 13.80 5.43
N ALA A 6 -12.10 13.51 6.35
CA ALA A 6 -12.45 12.84 7.60
C ALA A 6 -13.38 13.69 8.48
N GLU A 7 -13.16 15.01 8.54
CA GLU A 7 -14.06 15.95 9.21
C GLU A 7 -15.48 15.85 8.66
N VAL A 8 -15.65 15.96 7.33
CA VAL A 8 -16.97 15.85 6.67
C VAL A 8 -17.62 14.49 6.91
N MET A 9 -16.85 13.39 6.85
CA MET A 9 -17.39 12.05 7.13
C MET A 9 -17.94 11.92 8.55
N LYS A 10 -17.32 12.59 9.54
CA LYS A 10 -17.73 12.52 10.94
C LYS A 10 -18.87 13.48 11.30
N GLN A 11 -19.24 14.43 10.44
CA GLN A 11 -20.26 15.44 10.74
C GLN A 11 -21.60 14.81 11.14
N ASP A 12 -21.94 13.66 10.55
CA ASP A 12 -23.17 12.93 10.83
C ASP A 12 -22.97 11.77 11.85
N GLY A 13 -21.84 11.75 12.56
CA GLY A 13 -21.50 10.72 13.54
C GLY A 13 -20.95 9.42 12.95
N ALA A 14 -20.59 9.39 11.66
CA ALA A 14 -20.03 8.20 11.03
C ALA A 14 -18.56 7.97 11.41
N LEU A 15 -18.13 6.71 11.37
CA LEU A 15 -16.75 6.31 11.63
C LEU A 15 -15.91 6.45 10.35
N ALA A 16 -14.94 7.35 10.35
CA ALA A 16 -13.97 7.48 9.26
C ALA A 16 -12.82 6.48 9.43
N VAL A 17 -12.68 5.54 8.49
CA VAL A 17 -11.63 4.50 8.46
C VAL A 17 -10.82 4.64 7.17
N VAL A 18 -9.49 4.60 7.27
CA VAL A 18 -8.60 4.61 6.11
C VAL A 18 -8.12 3.20 5.77
N GLN A 19 -7.96 2.90 4.48
CA GLN A 19 -7.31 1.67 4.02
C GLN A 19 -5.90 1.98 3.54
N LEU A 20 -4.89 1.43 4.23
CA LEU A 20 -3.49 1.51 3.86
C LEU A 20 -3.16 0.35 2.93
N SER A 21 -2.45 0.63 1.83
CA SER A 21 -2.04 -0.39 0.86
C SER A 21 -0.67 -0.07 0.26
N HIS A 22 -0.01 -1.10 -0.23
CA HIS A 22 1.27 -1.00 -0.93
C HIS A 22 1.20 -1.79 -2.24
N GLY A 23 1.58 -1.18 -3.36
CA GLY A 23 1.39 -1.77 -4.70
C GLY A 23 2.31 -2.95 -5.01
N GLY A 24 3.52 -3.00 -4.43
CA GLY A 24 4.48 -4.08 -4.65
C GLY A 24 4.74 -4.33 -6.14
N ARG A 25 4.78 -5.59 -6.58
CA ARG A 25 4.95 -5.95 -8.00
C ARG A 25 3.78 -5.56 -8.93
N GLN A 26 2.67 -5.04 -8.42
CA GLN A 26 1.57 -4.47 -9.22
C GLN A 26 1.75 -2.96 -9.46
N THR A 27 2.95 -2.43 -9.22
CA THR A 27 3.25 -1.02 -9.50
C THR A 27 3.57 -0.84 -10.98
N GLN A 28 2.91 0.13 -11.62
CA GLN A 28 3.15 0.47 -13.03
C GLN A 28 4.59 0.92 -13.24
N GLU A 29 5.20 0.53 -14.37
CA GLU A 29 6.57 0.89 -14.75
C GLU A 29 6.78 2.41 -14.77
N ALA A 30 5.76 3.17 -15.18
CA ALA A 30 5.78 4.63 -15.20
C ALA A 30 5.81 5.28 -13.79
N VAL A 31 5.35 4.57 -12.76
CA VAL A 31 5.37 5.05 -11.36
C VAL A 31 6.68 4.64 -10.69
N ASN A 32 7.05 3.37 -10.84
CA ASN A 32 8.32 2.85 -10.37
C ASN A 32 8.76 1.70 -11.28
N MET A 33 9.89 1.87 -11.97
CA MET A 33 10.45 0.84 -12.83
C MET A 33 10.92 -0.39 -12.05
N HIS A 34 11.32 -0.22 -10.78
CA HIS A 34 11.89 -1.26 -9.94
C HIS A 34 11.22 -1.30 -8.56
N PRO A 35 9.95 -1.75 -8.47
CA PRO A 35 9.24 -1.83 -7.20
C PRO A 35 9.78 -2.96 -6.32
N PHE A 36 9.74 -2.78 -5.00
CA PHE A 36 10.05 -3.86 -4.07
C PHE A 36 8.92 -4.89 -4.01
N SER A 37 9.29 -6.16 -3.86
CA SER A 37 8.37 -7.29 -3.75
C SER A 37 8.99 -8.43 -2.92
N CYS A 38 8.20 -9.46 -2.61
CA CYS A 38 8.68 -10.69 -1.99
C CYS A 38 9.56 -11.54 -2.92
N SER A 39 9.44 -11.36 -4.23
CA SER A 39 10.25 -12.03 -5.26
C SER A 39 10.52 -11.10 -6.44
N ASP A 40 11.52 -11.45 -7.25
CA ASP A 40 11.92 -10.79 -8.49
C ASP A 40 11.04 -11.21 -9.71
N ILE A 41 9.94 -11.92 -9.46
CA ILE A 41 9.03 -12.39 -10.51
C ILE A 41 8.09 -11.26 -10.93
N ALA A 42 8.34 -10.71 -12.12
CA ALA A 42 7.50 -9.70 -12.76
C ALA A 42 6.11 -10.23 -13.13
N ILE A 43 5.09 -9.36 -13.05
CA ILE A 43 3.74 -9.70 -13.49
C ILE A 43 3.67 -9.65 -15.01
N GLN A 44 3.42 -10.81 -15.62
CA GLN A 44 3.10 -10.91 -17.03
C GLN A 44 1.59 -10.88 -17.21
N SER A 45 1.03 -9.71 -17.51
CA SER A 45 -0.38 -9.60 -17.89
C SER A 45 -0.49 -9.64 -19.41
N LYS A 46 -1.08 -10.70 -19.95
CA LYS A 46 -1.41 -10.78 -21.39
C LYS A 46 -2.65 -9.96 -21.75
N SER A 47 -3.48 -9.63 -20.76
CA SER A 47 -4.82 -9.08 -20.97
C SER A 47 -4.92 -7.57 -20.75
N VAL A 48 -3.89 -6.95 -20.14
CA VAL A 48 -3.88 -5.52 -19.85
C VAL A 48 -2.67 -4.91 -20.57
N PRO A 49 -2.83 -3.85 -21.39
CA PRO A 49 -1.72 -3.18 -22.07
C PRO A 49 -0.77 -2.43 -21.11
N MET A 50 -0.99 -2.57 -19.82
CA MET A 50 -0.28 -1.88 -18.75
C MET A 50 0.96 -2.67 -18.37
N ARG A 51 2.13 -2.06 -18.53
CA ARG A 51 3.41 -2.63 -18.13
C ARG A 51 3.67 -2.38 -16.64
N PHE A 52 3.95 -3.44 -15.90
CA PHE A 52 4.41 -3.36 -14.52
C PHE A 52 5.94 -3.28 -14.46
N GLY A 53 6.47 -2.62 -13.44
CA GLY A 53 7.92 -2.57 -13.22
C GLY A 53 8.52 -3.94 -12.92
N THR A 54 9.82 -4.09 -13.14
CA THR A 54 10.56 -5.33 -12.82
C THR A 54 10.92 -5.32 -11.34
N PRO A 55 10.34 -6.20 -10.50
CA PRO A 55 10.46 -6.07 -9.07
C PRO A 55 11.84 -6.49 -8.55
N ILE A 56 12.24 -5.88 -7.42
CA ILE A 56 13.42 -6.27 -6.66
C ILE A 56 12.95 -7.08 -5.43
N ALA A 57 13.52 -8.27 -5.26
CA ALA A 57 13.27 -9.10 -4.08
C ALA A 57 13.86 -8.42 -2.83
N LEU A 58 13.02 -8.25 -1.80
CA LEU A 58 13.44 -7.70 -0.52
C LEU A 58 14.27 -8.71 0.27
N THR A 59 15.33 -8.22 0.91
CA THR A 59 16.05 -8.96 1.96
C THR A 59 15.28 -8.91 3.28
N GLU A 60 15.52 -9.87 4.19
CA GLU A 60 14.87 -9.87 5.51
C GLU A 60 15.08 -8.59 6.31
N ALA A 61 16.28 -7.99 6.20
CA ALA A 61 16.59 -6.71 6.84
C ALA A 61 15.72 -5.58 6.27
N GLN A 62 15.57 -5.53 4.93
CA GLN A 62 14.75 -4.53 4.26
C GLN A 62 13.25 -4.72 4.51
N ILE A 63 12.76 -5.93 4.79
CA ILE A 63 11.34 -6.12 5.13
C ILE A 63 10.96 -5.27 6.34
N LYS A 64 11.83 -5.18 7.35
CA LYS A 64 11.59 -4.36 8.55
C LYS A 64 11.46 -2.89 8.19
N THR A 65 12.44 -2.35 7.45
CA THR A 65 12.50 -0.90 7.16
C THR A 65 11.57 -0.46 6.04
N GLU A 66 11.46 -1.26 4.98
CA GLU A 66 10.77 -0.89 3.75
C GLU A 66 9.27 -1.21 3.78
N VAL A 67 8.86 -2.18 4.60
CA VAL A 67 7.46 -2.60 4.70
C VAL A 67 6.89 -2.22 6.07
N VAL A 68 7.43 -2.80 7.15
CA VAL A 68 6.85 -2.64 8.49
C VAL A 68 6.90 -1.17 8.94
N ASP A 69 8.08 -0.55 8.92
CA ASP A 69 8.24 0.84 9.39
C ASP A 69 7.41 1.83 8.56
N ARG A 70 7.22 1.56 7.25
CA ARG A 70 6.37 2.39 6.38
C ARG A 70 4.89 2.27 6.73
N PHE A 71 4.39 1.07 7.02
CA PHE A 71 3.01 0.90 7.47
C PHE A 71 2.79 1.53 8.85
N VAL A 72 3.75 1.40 9.76
CA VAL A 72 3.71 2.07 11.08
C VAL A 72 3.67 3.58 10.90
N TYR A 73 4.55 4.14 10.05
CA TYR A 73 4.56 5.56 9.74
C TYR A 73 3.23 6.01 9.13
N ALA A 74 2.69 5.29 8.14
CA ALA A 74 1.44 5.64 7.49
C ALA A 74 0.25 5.58 8.45
N ALA A 75 0.20 4.59 9.35
CA ALA A 75 -0.84 4.49 10.38
C ALA A 75 -0.74 5.66 11.37
N LYS A 76 0.47 5.97 11.86
CA LYS A 76 0.71 7.11 12.74
C LYS A 76 0.32 8.42 12.07
N PHE A 77 0.72 8.62 10.82
CA PHE A 77 0.39 9.80 10.04
C PHE A 77 -1.12 9.95 9.84
N ALA A 78 -1.82 8.85 9.51
CA ALA A 78 -3.27 8.85 9.34
C ALA A 78 -4.02 9.20 10.62
N TYR A 79 -3.53 8.74 11.78
CA TYR A 79 -4.09 9.07 13.08
C TYR A 79 -3.85 10.55 13.43
N GLU A 80 -2.59 11.01 13.35
CA GLU A 80 -2.19 12.35 13.79
C GLU A 80 -2.70 13.47 12.86
N HIS A 81 -2.74 13.23 11.55
CA HIS A 81 -2.98 14.29 10.55
C HIS A 81 -4.23 14.04 9.69
N GLY A 82 -4.72 12.81 9.63
CA GLY A 82 -5.94 12.46 8.91
C GLY A 82 -7.18 12.40 9.80
N GLU A 83 -6.99 12.49 11.12
CA GLU A 83 -8.00 12.26 12.14
C GLU A 83 -8.82 10.96 11.92
N PHE A 84 -8.27 9.96 11.22
CA PHE A 84 -9.00 8.71 11.02
C PHE A 84 -9.06 7.95 12.35
N ALA A 85 -10.23 7.43 12.67
CA ALA A 85 -10.45 6.70 13.91
C ALA A 85 -9.80 5.30 13.89
N CYS A 86 -9.55 4.75 12.70
CA CYS A 86 -8.93 3.45 12.50
C CYS A 86 -8.26 3.37 11.13
N CYS A 87 -7.24 2.50 11.01
CA CYS A 87 -6.65 2.11 9.74
C CYS A 87 -6.80 0.60 9.51
N THR A 88 -7.19 0.22 8.30
CA THR A 88 -7.16 -1.16 7.82
C THR A 88 -5.94 -1.36 6.93
N ILE A 89 -5.23 -2.48 7.09
CA ILE A 89 -4.14 -2.85 6.19
C ILE A 89 -4.72 -3.76 5.12
N LYS A 90 -4.59 -3.36 3.85
CA LYS A 90 -5.04 -4.16 2.73
C LYS A 90 -4.12 -5.38 2.56
N ILE A 91 -4.64 -6.56 2.90
CA ILE A 91 -3.98 -7.85 2.71
C ILE A 91 -4.58 -8.61 1.49
N SER A 92 -5.83 -8.35 1.15
CA SER A 92 -6.46 -8.95 -0.05
C SER A 92 -6.01 -8.22 -1.33
N PHE A 93 -5.72 -9.02 -2.37
CA PHE A 93 -4.79 -8.79 -3.51
C PHE A 93 -3.29 -9.06 -3.24
N PHE A 94 -2.84 -9.19 -1.98
CA PHE A 94 -1.48 -9.63 -1.64
C PHE A 94 -1.36 -11.18 -1.62
N VAL A 95 -2.48 -11.89 -1.44
CA VAL A 95 -2.55 -13.36 -1.36
C VAL A 95 -2.79 -13.99 -2.74
N THR A 96 -1.81 -13.89 -3.64
CA THR A 96 -1.72 -14.76 -4.84
C THR A 96 -0.27 -15.13 -5.13
N LEU A 97 0.52 -15.31 -4.07
CA LEU A 97 2.00 -15.39 -4.15
C LEU A 97 2.61 -16.22 -3.01
N LEU A 98 1.85 -17.19 -2.49
CA LEU A 98 2.37 -18.24 -1.59
C LEU A 98 2.19 -19.64 -2.20
N VAL A 99 2.10 -19.71 -3.53
CA VAL A 99 2.24 -20.93 -4.33
C VAL A 99 3.15 -20.62 -5.50
#